data_AF-A0A7R9TLM3-F1
#
_entry.id   AF-A0A7R9TLM3-F1
#
_cell.length_a   1.000
_cell.length_b   1.000
_cell.length_c   1.000
_cell.angle_alpha   90.00
_cell.angle_beta   90.00
_cell.angle_gamma   90.00
#
_symmetry.space_group_name_H-M   'P 1'
#
loop_
_entity.id
_entity.type
_entity.pdbx_description
1 polymer ?
#
loop_
_entity_poly.entity_id
_entity_poly.type
_entity_poly.pdbx_seq_one_letter_code
_entity_poly.pdbx_strand_id
1 'polypeptide(L)'
;SSSRLSVLESELMLSQKLIIEFAGHCGSDTTWSSFPTFMWLPRMLGCELYVCDHDLHHSAVRCNYGKRLSVWDKAFGTYRRSWGTAAHGEAPANATPAR
;
A
#
# COMPACT_ATOMS: atom_id res chain seq x y z
N SER A 1 17.63 -7.97 26.47
CA SER A 1 16.57 -8.98 26.39
C SER A 1 16.39 -9.32 24.93
N SER A 2 16.97 -10.43 24.45
CA SER A 2 16.83 -10.84 23.03
C SER A 2 15.50 -11.55 22.87
N SER A 3 14.54 -10.89 22.22
CA SER A 3 13.25 -11.49 21.86
C SER A 3 13.49 -12.60 20.83
N ARG A 4 13.55 -13.85 21.28
CA ARG A 4 13.50 -15.01 20.39
C ARG A 4 12.05 -15.16 19.93
N LEU A 5 11.83 -15.01 18.63
CA LEU A 5 10.55 -15.39 18.04
C LEU A 5 10.41 -16.91 18.14
N SER A 6 9.20 -17.37 18.46
CA SER A 6 8.84 -18.78 18.37
C SER A 6 8.94 -19.28 16.93
N VAL A 7 9.05 -20.60 16.78
CA VAL A 7 9.08 -21.25 15.45
C VAL A 7 7.82 -20.92 14.67
N LEU A 8 6.66 -20.95 15.32
CA LEU A 8 5.37 -20.60 14.72
C LEU A 8 5.30 -19.14 14.25
N GLU A 9 5.83 -18.20 15.03
CA GLU A 9 5.91 -16.80 14.61
C GLU A 9 6.80 -16.64 13.37
N SER A 10 7.93 -17.35 13.34
CA SER A 10 8.85 -17.32 12.21
C SER A 10 8.24 -17.93 10.94
N GLU A 11 7.55 -19.07 11.07
CA GLU A 11 6.83 -19.72 9.97
C GLU A 11 5.68 -18.86 9.44
N LEU A 12 4.93 -18.20 10.34
CA LEU A 12 3.87 -17.29 9.96
C LEU A 12 4.43 -16.08 9.20
N MET A 13 5.51 -15.46 9.70
CA MET A 13 6.14 -14.32 9.01
C MET A 13 6.66 -14.72 7.63
N LEU A 14 7.26 -15.90 7.49
CA LEU A 14 7.76 -16.39 6.20
C LEU A 14 6.61 -16.68 5.23
N SER A 15 5.55 -17.35 5.69
CA SER A 15 4.37 -17.66 4.88
C SER A 15 3.69 -16.38 4.38
N GLN A 16 3.57 -15.37 5.25
CA GLN A 16 3.04 -14.04 4.88
C GLN A 16 3.91 -13.37 3.81
N LYS A 17 5.24 -13.40 3.96
CA LYS A 17 6.18 -12.84 2.97
C LYS A 17 6.00 -13.51 1.60
N LEU A 18 5.82 -14.84 1.56
CA LEU A 18 5.67 -15.61 0.33
C LEU A 18 4.34 -15.32 -0.38
N ILE A 19 3.24 -15.21 0.38
CA ILE A 19 1.92 -14.87 -0.19
C ILE A 19 1.94 -13.50 -0.86
N ILE A 20 2.57 -12.51 -0.22
CA ILE A 20 2.70 -11.14 -0.78
C ILE A 20 3.54 -11.14 -2.06
N GLU A 21 4.65 -11.87 -2.05
CA GLU A 21 5.53 -11.98 -3.20
C GLU A 21 4.78 -12.62 -4.38
N PHE A 22 4.08 -13.72 -4.13
CA PHE A 22 3.29 -14.42 -5.15
C PHE A 22 2.16 -13.54 -5.69
N ALA A 23 1.42 -12.84 -4.82
CA ALA A 23 0.37 -11.91 -5.22
C ALA A 23 0.90 -10.77 -6.10
N GLY A 24 2.13 -10.30 -5.86
CA GLY A 24 2.78 -9.27 -6.67
C GLY A 24 3.18 -9.75 -8.08
N HIS A 25 3.61 -11.01 -8.23
CA HIS A 25 4.03 -11.57 -9.53
C HIS A 25 2.86 -12.11 -10.37
N CYS A 26 1.70 -12.37 -9.77
CA CYS A 26 0.51 -12.83 -10.50
C CYS A 26 -0.19 -11.76 -11.34
N GLY A 27 0.26 -10.50 -11.31
CA GLY A 27 -0.26 -9.44 -12.18
C GLY A 27 -1.76 -9.14 -12.00
N SER A 28 -2.35 -9.55 -10.87
CA SER A 28 -3.73 -9.19 -10.55
C SER A 28 -3.84 -7.67 -10.36
N ASP A 29 -4.98 -7.06 -10.70
CA ASP A 29 -5.32 -5.66 -10.38
C ASP A 29 -5.53 -5.51 -8.86
N THR A 30 -4.42 -5.60 -8.15
CA THR A 30 -4.36 -6.02 -6.77
C THR A 30 -4.52 -4.75 -5.94
N THR A 31 -5.77 -4.41 -5.60
CA THR A 31 -6.19 -3.38 -4.61
C THR A 31 -5.75 -3.72 -3.18
N TRP A 32 -4.61 -4.39 -3.04
CA TRP A 32 -4.14 -4.88 -1.77
C TRP A 32 -3.25 -3.85 -1.12
N SER A 33 -3.43 -3.77 0.20
CA SER A 33 -2.58 -3.00 1.06
C SER A 33 -1.14 -3.51 0.96
N SER A 34 -0.17 -2.61 0.85
CA SER A 34 1.25 -2.98 0.97
C SER A 34 1.63 -3.47 2.39
N PHE A 35 0.65 -3.51 3.32
CA PHE A 35 0.79 -4.02 4.67
C PHE A 35 -0.37 -4.97 5.07
N PRO A 36 -0.42 -6.21 4.54
CA PRO A 36 -1.57 -7.10 4.69
C PRO A 36 -1.73 -7.70 6.09
N THR A 37 -0.65 -7.78 6.87
CA THR A 37 -0.68 -8.37 8.23
C THR A 37 -1.57 -7.56 9.18
N PHE A 38 -1.71 -6.26 8.96
CA PHE A 38 -2.58 -5.38 9.75
C PHE A 38 -3.31 -4.38 8.87
N MET A 39 -4.02 -4.81 7.81
CA MET A 39 -4.71 -3.88 6.88
C MET A 39 -5.61 -2.84 7.57
N TRP A 40 -6.22 -3.21 8.71
CA TRP A 40 -7.06 -2.32 9.49
C TRP A 40 -6.29 -1.15 10.10
N LEU A 41 -5.02 -1.30 10.46
CA LEU A 41 -4.23 -0.28 11.14
C LEU A 41 -3.88 0.90 10.21
N PRO A 42 -3.28 0.69 9.02
CA PRO A 42 -3.06 1.76 8.05
C PRO A 42 -4.36 2.40 7.58
N ARG A 43 -5.45 1.63 7.49
CA ARG A 43 -6.75 2.16 7.09
C ARG A 43 -7.36 3.06 8.16
N MET A 44 -7.28 2.69 9.45
CA MET A 44 -7.71 3.55 10.55
C MET A 44 -6.86 4.81 10.68
N LEU A 45 -5.55 4.69 10.48
CA LEU A 45 -4.61 5.83 10.52
C LEU A 45 -4.65 6.66 9.23
N GLY A 46 -5.43 6.25 8.22
CA GLY A 46 -5.47 6.89 6.92
C GLY A 46 -4.10 6.92 6.24
N CYS A 47 -3.18 6.01 6.56
CA CYS A 47 -1.82 5.95 6.02
C CYS A 47 -1.58 4.71 5.17
N GLU A 48 -2.66 4.11 4.68
CA GLU A 48 -2.62 3.02 3.72
C GLU A 48 -1.94 3.48 2.41
N LEU A 49 -1.14 2.59 1.84
CA LEU A 49 -0.53 2.76 0.53
C LEU A 49 -0.86 1.52 -0.29
N TYR A 50 -1.48 1.73 -1.44
CA TYR A 50 -1.78 0.67 -2.39
C TYR A 50 -0.58 0.43 -3.30
N VAL A 51 -0.46 -0.82 -3.77
CA VAL A 51 0.62 -1.21 -4.70
C VAL A 51 0.62 -0.31 -5.95
N CYS A 52 -0.54 -0.06 -6.55
CA CYS A 52 -0.65 0.82 -7.72
C CYS A 52 -0.24 2.28 -7.46
N ASP A 53 -0.45 2.78 -6.24
CA ASP A 53 0.02 4.12 -5.85
C ASP A 53 1.55 4.11 -5.71
N HIS A 54 2.13 3.07 -5.12
CA HIS A 54 3.60 2.93 -5.04
C HIS A 54 4.22 2.73 -6.43
N ASP A 55 3.60 2.00 -7.35
CA ASP A 55 4.11 1.83 -8.72
C ASP A 55 4.23 3.17 -9.47
N LEU A 56 3.40 4.16 -9.11
CA LEU A 56 3.55 5.52 -9.63
C LEU A 56 4.93 6.12 -9.27
N HIS A 57 5.54 5.75 -8.15
CA HIS A 57 6.91 6.15 -7.79
C HIS A 57 7.92 5.71 -8.86
N HIS A 58 7.76 4.49 -9.40
CA HIS A 58 8.67 3.95 -10.41
C HIS A 58 8.55 4.70 -11.75
N SER A 59 7.37 5.25 -12.04
CA SER A 59 7.13 6.09 -13.22
C SER A 59 7.44 7.58 -12.97
N ALA A 60 7.26 8.04 -11.74
CA ALA A 60 7.41 9.44 -11.30
C ALA A 60 8.06 9.48 -9.90
N VAL A 61 9.39 9.43 -9.88
CA VAL A 61 10.26 9.31 -8.67
C VAL A 61 10.09 10.44 -7.63
N ARG A 62 9.28 11.46 -7.92
CA ARG A 62 9.01 12.61 -7.04
C ARG A 62 7.83 12.42 -6.08
N CYS A 63 7.28 11.22 -5.95
CA CYS A 63 6.13 10.93 -5.10
C CYS A 63 6.17 9.50 -4.54
N ASN A 64 5.37 9.23 -3.50
CA ASN A 64 5.17 7.90 -2.91
C ASN A 64 6.47 7.16 -2.56
N TYR A 65 7.35 7.82 -1.81
CA TYR A 65 8.63 7.27 -1.38
C TYR A 65 8.48 6.07 -0.43
N GLY A 66 7.36 6.01 0.30
CA GLY A 66 7.02 4.89 1.16
C GLY A 66 6.78 3.61 0.36
N LYS A 67 7.31 2.48 0.84
CA LYS A 67 7.11 1.16 0.22
C LYS A 67 5.90 0.39 0.76
N ARG A 68 5.51 0.66 2.00
CA ARG A 68 4.43 -0.08 2.71
C ARG A 68 3.33 0.80 3.27
N LEU A 69 3.66 2.06 3.59
CA LEU A 69 2.77 3.01 4.24
C LEU A 69 3.00 4.39 3.63
N SER A 70 1.93 5.17 3.54
CA SER A 70 1.98 6.55 3.05
C SER A 70 2.19 7.59 4.17
N VAL A 71 2.54 7.14 5.40
CA VAL A 71 2.69 8.02 6.58
C VAL A 71 3.57 9.22 6.28
N TRP A 72 4.79 8.98 5.79
CA TRP A 72 5.74 10.05 5.51
C TRP A 72 5.38 10.84 4.26
N ASP A 73 4.84 10.17 3.24
CA ASP A 73 4.38 10.86 2.03
C ASP A 73 3.23 11.82 2.30
N LYS A 74 2.34 11.50 3.25
CA LYS A 74 1.28 12.39 3.70
C LYS A 74 1.82 13.50 4.61
N ALA A 75 2.74 13.19 5.51
CA ALA A 75 3.36 14.18 6.39
C ALA A 75 4.15 15.25 5.61
N PHE A 76 4.83 14.87 4.53
CA PHE A 76 5.65 15.77 3.71
C PHE A 76 4.99 16.22 2.40
N GLY A 77 3.74 15.81 2.14
CA GLY A 77 2.99 16.23 0.96
C GLY A 77 3.47 15.63 -0.37
N THR A 78 4.15 14.48 -0.33
CA THR A 78 4.64 13.75 -1.51
C THR A 78 3.73 12.57 -1.91
N TYR A 79 2.60 12.39 -1.23
CA TYR A 79 1.62 11.35 -1.57
C TYR A 79 0.88 11.70 -2.86
N ARG A 80 0.82 10.75 -3.81
CA ARG A 80 0.03 10.86 -5.04
C ARG A 80 -0.78 9.58 -5.25
N ARG A 81 -2.04 9.75 -5.65
CA ARG A 81 -2.93 8.63 -5.96
C ARG A 81 -2.81 8.27 -7.45
N SER A 82 -2.72 6.98 -7.75
CA SER A 82 -2.81 6.44 -9.10
C SER A 82 -4.27 6.41 -9.55
N TRP A 83 -4.54 6.77 -10.80
CA TRP A 83 -5.89 6.96 -11.38
C TRP A 83 -6.80 5.70 -11.33
N GLY A 84 -6.26 4.51 -11.02
CA GLY A 84 -7.02 3.26 -10.89
C GLY A 84 -7.81 3.06 -9.59
N THR A 85 -7.74 3.98 -8.62
CA THR A 85 -8.34 3.79 -7.27
C THR A 85 -9.59 4.64 -7.00
N ALA A 86 -10.17 5.28 -8.02
CA ALA A 86 -11.38 6.12 -7.87
C ALA A 86 -12.64 5.37 -7.40
N ALA A 87 -12.59 4.04 -7.20
CA ALA A 87 -13.76 3.22 -6.87
C ALA A 87 -13.97 2.88 -5.38
N HIS A 88 -13.10 3.27 -4.46
CA HIS A 88 -13.27 2.88 -3.04
C HIS A 88 -13.13 4.05 -2.06
N GLY A 89 -14.19 4.86 -1.94
CA GLY A 89 -14.59 5.45 -0.65
C GLY A 89 -14.59 6.98 -0.53
N GLU A 90 -14.05 7.73 -1.49
CA GLU A 90 -14.19 9.19 -1.52
C GLU A 90 -14.48 9.62 -2.96
N ALA A 91 -15.73 10.05 -3.19
CA ALA A 91 -16.11 10.70 -4.42
C ALA A 91 -15.28 11.99 -4.58
N PRO A 92 -14.62 12.23 -5.73
CA PRO A 92 -13.99 13.51 -5.99
C PRO A 92 -15.10 14.56 -6.10
N ALA A 93 -15.15 15.50 -5.15
CA ALA A 93 -16.16 16.56 -5.07
C ALA A 93 -16.13 17.56 -6.25
N ASN A 94 -15.24 17.41 -7.24
CA ASN A 94 -15.23 18.29 -8.40
C ASN A 94 -14.35 17.69 -9.52
N ALA A 95 -14.93 16.92 -10.41
CA ALA A 95 -14.27 16.57 -11.67
C ALA A 95 -15.28 16.68 -12.81
N THR A 96 -15.36 17.87 -13.38
CA THR A 96 -16.02 18.16 -14.64
C THR A 96 -15.45 17.24 -15.73
N PRO A 97 -16.27 16.48 -16.50
CA PRO A 97 -15.74 15.65 -17.56
C PRO A 97 -15.31 16.56 -18.72
N ALA A 98 -14.01 16.51 -19.05
CA ALA A 98 -13.50 17.10 -20.27
C ALA A 98 -13.96 16.25 -21.47
N ARG A 99 -14.43 16.98 -22.48
CA ARG A 99 -15.08 16.54 -23.72
C ARG A 99 -14.15 15.77 -24.67
#